data_AF-A0A8X6L7B0-F1
#
_entry.id   AF-A0A8X6L7B0-F1
#
_cell.length_a   1.000
_cell.length_b   1.000
_cell.length_c   1.000
_cell.angle_alpha   90.00
_cell.angle_beta   90.00
_cell.angle_gamma   90.00
#
_symmetry.space_group_name_H-M   'P 1'
#
loop_
_entity.id
_entity.type
_entity.pdbx_description
1 polymer ?
#
loop_
_entity_poly.entity_id
_entity_poly.type
_entity_poly.pdbx_seq_one_letter_code
_entity_poly.pdbx_strand_id
1 'polypeptide(L)'
;MSKEVVLNRKRGSVKAQLTRIKDFSKNPDEKDKIKLESKMDTLKSLRIKLSDIRNEYYEVVLKDSDLEPLELEILDLEDDCEDIQVRIKYIISKIDLKNNDVLFLWK
;
A
#
# COMPACT_ATOMS: atom_id res chain seq x y z
N MET A 1 -15.73 -12.76 -19.94
CA MET A 1 -15.21 -12.67 -18.55
C MET A 1 -16.19 -11.80 -17.77
N SER A 2 -16.68 -12.23 -16.62
CA SER A 2 -17.63 -11.41 -15.83
C SER A 2 -16.92 -10.19 -15.24
N LYS A 3 -17.66 -9.11 -14.96
CA LYS A 3 -17.13 -7.92 -14.28
C LYS A 3 -16.53 -8.29 -12.92
N GLU A 4 -17.16 -9.20 -12.20
CA GLU A 4 -16.67 -9.75 -10.93
C GLU A 4 -15.27 -10.37 -11.05
N VAL A 5 -15.01 -11.16 -12.09
CA VAL A 5 -13.68 -11.76 -12.33
C VAL A 5 -12.65 -10.67 -12.62
N VAL A 6 -13.02 -9.59 -13.30
CA VAL A 6 -12.12 -8.46 -13.55
C VAL A 6 -11.78 -7.74 -12.24
N LEU A 7 -12.78 -7.50 -11.38
CA LEU A 7 -12.58 -6.85 -10.09
C LEU A 7 -11.72 -7.69 -9.13
N ASN A 8 -11.95 -9.01 -9.06
CA ASN A 8 -11.11 -9.96 -8.32
C ASN A 8 -9.64 -9.90 -8.79
N ARG A 9 -9.40 -9.80 -10.11
CA ARG A 9 -8.05 -9.65 -10.66
C ARG A 9 -7.41 -8.30 -10.31
N LYS A 10 -8.17 -7.21 -10.37
CA LYS A 10 -7.70 -5.89 -9.92
C LYS A 10 -7.28 -5.95 -8.44
N ARG A 11 -8.12 -6.54 -7.58
CA ARG A 11 -7.83 -6.74 -6.14
C ARG A 11 -6.57 -7.56 -5.92
N GLY A 12 -6.44 -8.71 -6.61
CA GLY A 12 -5.24 -9.55 -6.54
C GLY A 12 -3.96 -8.81 -6.97
N SER A 13 -4.05 -7.93 -7.97
CA SER A 13 -2.93 -7.07 -8.39
C SER A 13 -2.53 -6.05 -7.32
N VAL A 14 -3.50 -5.46 -6.61
CA VAL A 14 -3.21 -4.58 -5.46
C VAL A 14 -2.52 -5.36 -4.35
N LYS A 15 -3.05 -6.52 -3.95
CA LYS A 15 -2.46 -7.40 -2.93
C LYS A 15 -1.01 -7.78 -3.25
N ALA A 16 -0.74 -8.15 -4.51
CA ALA A 16 0.61 -8.48 -4.95
C ALA A 16 1.57 -7.28 -4.88
N GLN A 17 1.10 -6.07 -5.19
CA GLN A 17 1.91 -4.85 -5.06
C GLN A 17 2.18 -4.51 -3.60
N LEU A 18 1.16 -4.56 -2.73
CA LEU A 18 1.33 -4.35 -1.28
C LEU A 18 2.33 -5.34 -0.69
N THR A 19 2.25 -6.61 -1.05
CA THR A 19 3.21 -7.65 -0.62
C THR A 19 4.65 -7.26 -0.98
N ARG A 20 4.89 -6.85 -2.22
CA ARG A 20 6.24 -6.42 -2.66
C ARG A 20 6.74 -5.19 -1.91
N ILE A 21 5.88 -4.21 -1.64
CA ILE A 21 6.26 -3.01 -0.88
C ILE A 21 6.54 -3.37 0.58
N LYS A 22 5.71 -4.22 1.19
CA LYS A 22 5.88 -4.74 2.54
C LYS A 22 7.24 -5.44 2.67
N ASP A 23 7.56 -6.32 1.74
CA ASP A 23 8.85 -7.03 1.72
C ASP A 23 10.04 -6.09 1.52
N PHE A 24 9.93 -5.11 0.62
CA PHE A 24 10.96 -4.09 0.43
C PHE A 24 11.21 -3.28 1.72
N SER A 25 10.14 -2.94 2.45
CA SER A 25 10.23 -2.18 3.71
C SER A 25 10.81 -2.98 4.89
N LYS A 26 11.05 -4.30 4.74
CA LYS A 26 11.57 -5.13 5.83
C LYS A 26 13.00 -4.79 6.20
N ASN A 27 13.86 -4.65 5.20
CA ASN A 27 15.30 -4.43 5.36
C ASN A 27 15.80 -3.35 4.37
N PRO A 28 15.41 -2.08 4.58
CA PRO A 28 15.80 -0.99 3.71
C PRO A 28 17.28 -0.60 3.92
N ASP A 29 17.98 -0.31 2.82
CA ASP A 29 19.28 0.37 2.86
C ASP A 29 19.07 1.90 2.95
N GLU A 30 20.01 2.62 3.54
CA GLU A 30 19.98 4.09 3.61
C GLU A 30 19.93 4.73 2.21
N LYS A 31 20.61 4.14 1.24
CA LYS A 31 20.58 4.59 -0.17
C LYS A 31 19.22 4.41 -0.85
N ASP A 32 18.30 3.67 -0.22
CA ASP A 32 16.98 3.40 -0.77
C ASP A 32 15.95 4.50 -0.41
N LYS A 33 16.33 5.59 0.25
CA LYS A 33 15.42 6.69 0.63
C LYS A 33 14.48 7.13 -0.51
N ILE A 34 15.04 7.44 -1.69
CA ILE A 34 14.25 7.87 -2.86
C ILE A 34 13.27 6.77 -3.30
N LYS A 35 13.67 5.49 -3.22
CA LYS A 35 12.79 4.37 -3.57
C LYS A 35 11.65 4.23 -2.54
N LEU A 36 11.95 4.43 -1.25
CA LEU A 36 10.95 4.42 -0.17
C LEU A 36 9.92 5.54 -0.36
N GLU A 37 10.36 6.75 -0.72
CA GLU A 37 9.48 7.88 -1.06
C GLU A 37 8.60 7.54 -2.27
N SER A 38 9.16 6.97 -3.33
CA SER A 38 8.38 6.50 -4.49
C SER A 38 7.37 5.40 -4.12
N LYS A 39 7.69 4.53 -3.15
CA LYS A 39 6.73 3.53 -2.63
C LYS A 39 5.58 4.20 -1.86
N MET A 40 5.81 5.30 -1.16
CA MET A 40 4.73 6.06 -0.52
C MET A 40 3.71 6.58 -1.55
N ASP A 41 4.17 7.09 -2.68
CA ASP A 41 3.25 7.53 -3.75
C ASP A 41 2.52 6.36 -4.40
N THR A 42 3.19 5.20 -4.51
CA THR A 42 2.55 3.97 -4.95
C THR A 42 1.45 3.55 -3.97
N LEU A 43 1.68 3.61 -2.66
CA LEU A 43 0.67 3.27 -1.63
C LEU A 43 -0.55 4.19 -1.70
N LYS A 44 -0.36 5.50 -1.91
CA LYS A 44 -1.47 6.44 -2.14
C LYS A 44 -2.32 6.02 -3.35
N SER A 45 -1.68 5.68 -4.47
CA SER A 45 -2.38 5.20 -5.66
C SER A 45 -3.11 3.87 -5.43
N LEU A 46 -2.52 2.95 -4.66
CA LEU A 46 -3.16 1.68 -4.32
C LEU A 46 -4.40 1.86 -3.43
N ARG A 47 -4.37 2.80 -2.48
CA ARG A 47 -5.55 3.12 -1.65
C ARG A 47 -6.70 3.67 -2.47
N ILE A 48 -6.42 4.54 -3.45
CA ILE A 48 -7.44 5.03 -4.39
C ILE A 48 -8.04 3.85 -5.17
N LYS A 49 -7.19 2.96 -5.72
CA LYS A 49 -7.65 1.77 -6.45
C LYS A 49 -8.50 0.83 -5.60
N LEU A 50 -8.22 0.67 -4.30
CA LEU A 50 -9.06 -0.13 -3.40
C LEU A 50 -10.45 0.49 -3.25
N SER A 51 -10.53 1.81 -3.10
CA SER A 51 -11.80 2.53 -3.06
C SER A 51 -12.59 2.40 -4.36
N ASP A 52 -11.92 2.50 -5.51
CA ASP A 52 -12.55 2.32 -6.82
C ASP A 52 -13.09 0.89 -6.98
N ILE A 53 -12.30 -0.13 -6.58
CA ILE A 53 -12.72 -1.54 -6.61
C ILE A 53 -13.95 -1.75 -5.73
N ARG A 54 -13.96 -1.20 -4.51
CA ARG A 54 -15.12 -1.28 -3.60
C ARG A 54 -16.37 -0.71 -4.24
N ASN A 55 -16.29 0.50 -4.80
CA ASN A 55 -17.42 1.16 -5.45
C ASN A 55 -17.92 0.38 -6.68
N GLU A 56 -17.01 -0.06 -7.55
CA GLU A 56 -17.37 -0.87 -8.73
C GLU A 56 -18.02 -2.21 -8.33
N TYR A 57 -17.59 -2.81 -7.21
CA TYR A 57 -18.22 -4.03 -6.70
C TYR A 57 -19.66 -3.82 -6.24
N TYR A 58 -19.92 -2.74 -5.49
CA TYR A 58 -21.29 -2.39 -5.09
C TYR A 58 -22.19 -2.15 -6.31
N GLU A 59 -21.70 -1.49 -7.36
CA GLU A 59 -22.49 -1.26 -8.56
C GLU A 59 -22.81 -2.55 -9.35
N VAL A 60 -21.90 -3.52 -9.33
CA VAL A 60 -21.99 -4.72 -10.16
C VAL A 60 -22.80 -5.84 -9.51
N VAL A 61 -22.83 -5.91 -8.17
CA VAL A 61 -23.22 -7.13 -7.46
C VAL A 61 -24.59 -7.02 -6.73
N LEU A 62 -25.37 -5.96 -6.95
CA LEU A 62 -26.64 -5.74 -6.24
C LEU A 62 -27.78 -6.71 -6.62
N LYS A 63 -28.13 -7.63 -5.71
CA LYS A 63 -29.19 -7.45 -4.66
C LYS A 63 -29.27 -8.64 -3.68
N ASP A 64 -28.68 -9.79 -4.03
CA ASP A 64 -28.74 -11.03 -3.23
C ASP A 64 -27.36 -11.68 -2.97
N SER A 65 -26.26 -10.98 -3.25
CA SER A 65 -24.91 -11.49 -3.05
C SER A 65 -24.34 -11.03 -1.72
N ASP A 66 -23.75 -11.97 -0.99
CA ASP A 66 -22.98 -11.67 0.21
C ASP A 66 -21.67 -10.95 -0.18
N LEU A 67 -21.61 -9.66 0.16
CA LEU A 67 -20.45 -8.80 -0.09
C LEU A 67 -19.52 -8.70 1.12
N GLU A 68 -19.91 -9.24 2.28
CA GLU A 68 -19.14 -9.11 3.52
C GLU A 68 -17.70 -9.66 3.39
N PRO A 69 -17.45 -10.83 2.78
CA PRO A 69 -16.08 -11.33 2.61
C PRO A 69 -15.19 -10.40 1.78
N LEU A 70 -15.77 -9.76 0.77
CA LEU A 70 -15.05 -8.80 -0.07
C LEU A 70 -14.73 -7.52 0.71
N GLU A 71 -15.71 -7.00 1.45
CA GLU A 71 -15.53 -5.79 2.24
C GLU A 71 -14.42 -5.99 3.27
N LEU A 72 -14.42 -7.12 3.98
CA LEU A 72 -13.37 -7.50 4.91
C LEU A 72 -12.01 -7.60 4.22
N GLU A 73 -11.92 -8.25 3.05
CA GLU A 73 -10.65 -8.32 2.31
C GLU A 73 -10.16 -6.94 1.83
N ILE A 74 -11.05 -6.02 1.46
CA ILE A 74 -10.65 -4.66 1.08
C ILE A 74 -10.16 -3.89 2.30
N LEU A 75 -10.85 -4.01 3.43
CA LEU A 75 -10.43 -3.41 4.70
C LEU A 75 -9.06 -3.91 5.13
N ASP A 76 -8.82 -5.23 5.08
CA ASP A 76 -7.50 -5.81 5.38
C ASP A 76 -6.39 -5.21 4.50
N LEU A 77 -6.68 -4.97 3.21
CA LEU A 77 -5.72 -4.36 2.29
C LEU A 77 -5.54 -2.85 2.54
N GLU A 78 -6.58 -2.14 2.99
CA GLU A 78 -6.51 -0.74 3.41
C GLU A 78 -5.64 -0.62 4.67
N ASP A 79 -5.83 -1.49 5.66
CA ASP A 79 -5.03 -1.57 6.90
C ASP A 79 -3.56 -1.90 6.60
N ASP A 80 -3.31 -2.92 5.77
CA ASP A 80 -1.95 -3.26 5.31
C ASP A 80 -1.27 -2.05 4.66
N CYS A 81 -2.02 -1.25 3.90
CA CYS A 81 -1.50 -0.05 3.24
C CYS A 81 -1.09 1.02 4.27
N GLU A 82 -1.88 1.21 5.32
CA GLU A 82 -1.58 2.16 6.41
C GLU A 82 -0.37 1.71 7.23
N ASP A 83 -0.30 0.44 7.59
CA ASP A 83 0.83 -0.14 8.34
C ASP A 83 2.15 0.02 7.58
N ILE A 84 2.14 -0.30 6.28
CA ILE A 84 3.33 -0.13 5.43
C ILE A 84 3.70 1.36 5.33
N GLN A 85 2.73 2.27 5.20
CA GLN A 85 3.00 3.71 5.16
C GLN A 85 3.67 4.21 6.45
N VAL A 86 3.15 3.81 7.63
CA VAL A 86 3.74 4.18 8.91
C VAL A 86 5.17 3.66 9.02
N ARG A 87 5.39 2.40 8.66
CA ARG A 87 6.72 1.79 8.64
C ARG A 87 7.69 2.54 7.74
N ILE A 88 7.29 2.87 6.51
CA ILE A 88 8.15 3.59 5.56
C ILE A 88 8.47 5.01 6.08
N LYS A 89 7.48 5.74 6.61
CA LYS A 89 7.72 7.06 7.22
C LYS A 89 8.75 6.97 8.34
N TYR A 90 8.61 5.98 9.23
CA TYR A 90 9.57 5.75 10.32
C TYR A 90 11.00 5.50 9.79
N ILE A 91 11.13 4.65 8.76
CA ILE A 91 12.43 4.36 8.13
C ILE A 91 13.05 5.64 7.55
N ILE A 92 12.28 6.42 6.77
CA ILE A 92 12.76 7.66 6.16
C ILE A 92 13.22 8.64 7.24
N SER A 93 12.43 8.83 8.30
CA SER A 93 12.82 9.70 9.41
C SER A 93 14.12 9.24 10.09
N LYS A 94 14.33 7.93 10.25
CA LYS A 94 15.57 7.38 10.80
C LYS A 94 16.79 7.66 9.90
N ILE A 95 16.61 7.56 8.58
CA ILE A 95 17.65 7.91 7.60
C ILE A 95 17.99 9.41 7.68
N ASP A 96 16.99 10.27 7.78
CA ASP A 96 17.19 11.72 7.85
C ASP A 96 17.93 12.16 9.11
N LEU A 97 17.59 11.57 10.26
CA LEU A 97 18.29 11.83 11.52
C LEU A 97 19.77 11.46 11.43
N LYS A 98 20.08 10.27 10.88
CA LYS A 98 21.46 9.81 10.73
C LYS A 98 22.28 10.73 9.82
N ASN A 99 21.70 11.18 8.70
CA ASN A 99 22.36 12.11 7.80
C ASN A 99 22.61 13.48 8.42
N ASN A 100 21.69 13.96 9.26
CA ASN A 100 21.87 15.20 10.00
C ASN A 100 22.98 15.08 11.05
N ASP A 101 23.04 13.99 11.81
CA ASP A 101 24.10 13.75 12.80
C ASP A 101 25.48 13.76 12.14
N VAL A 102 25.62 13.16 10.96
CA VAL A 102 26.86 13.20 10.19
C VAL A 102 27.23 14.65 9.85
N LEU A 103 26.30 15.47 9.37
CA LEU A 103 26.57 16.87 9.00
C LEU A 103 27.03 17.74 10.20
N PHE A 104 26.67 17.40 11.44
CA PHE A 104 27.14 18.10 12.64
C PHE A 104 28.55 17.72 13.07
N LEU A 105 29.07 16.55 12.68
CA LEU A 105 30.44 16.12 13.00
C LEU A 105 31.52 16.77 12.12
N TRP A 106 31.12 17.42 11.02
CA TRP A 106 32.04 18.07 10.06
C TRP A 106 31.95 19.61 10.08
N LYS A 107 31.30 20.21 11.09
CA LYS A 107 31.27 21.66 11.33
C LYS A 107 32.05 22.00 12.59
#